data_AF-A0A830F8G1-F1
#
_entry.id   AF-A0A830F8G1-F1
#
_cell.length_a   1.000
_cell.length_b   1.000
_cell.length_c   1.000
_cell.angle_alpha   90.00
_cell.angle_beta   90.00
_cell.angle_gamma   90.00
#
_symmetry.space_group_name_H-M   'P 1'
#
loop_
_entity.id
_entity.type
_entity.pdbx_description
1 polymer ?
#
loop_
_entity_poly.entity_id
_entity_poly.type
_entity_poly.pdbx_seq_one_letter_code
_entity_poly.pdbx_strand_id
1 'polypeptide(L)'
;MTDLGDFSLDDDSAEPSGEAGDSTSGEAAASASSSSDAASASSSSDAGSAEGFERPEYVDGGGDRGVGTLAVSEGLRIDEDSGETALRAYVTAGNREEIRLGTYLLAPYPGGESLFARITGLEYAQAFRSDDATEIHARRAMRSDGIEESDYKFIADLEPLAVLYRDDGELKRRMPDRVPKPETVVEHADDREAIKTGLKMPEDGVFVGHLAVGGEKVTTAATPPTIDYRVKDDYTDGDPLVFRHTLVAGGTGSGKTHTTKNILRQYLHPDRTYETGDGRERRMAVVQFDPQDEYAQMHDDNPDADRENARSWEAQGLAHGGHGDTKAFVPAFGNATYAASHHRAEQVEFTIPFSMVRSRPWLAASSGLNDNQYGALTLLLDRFFRQYGNAGTYDEFTSFLDDPALKEELDESGRVHEATYEAVMRRVNGMPSGVFDQDARAITDLVHDFVRPGGLSVVPTYHVSNSRAAETIVLALSSLLVDQKLSNDPDFDRIKETPLLLGMDEAHNFLADTDSVQGRQVVGKFTEAAKQGRKERLGLFLVTQDPQDIADPVFKQVNTTVVLNLGDEDAIKSVNIPSNLEGKVPYMEKGQMVVYSPDNSEPVEVIGLPTCLTRHGRD
;
A
#
# COMPACT_ATOMS: atom_id res chain seq x y z
N MET A 1 -23.47 11.09 -49.03
CA MET A 1 -24.07 10.33 -50.16
C MET A 1 -24.38 8.94 -49.62
N THR A 2 -25.66 8.53 -49.77
CA THR A 2 -26.27 7.19 -49.57
C THR A 2 -26.16 6.57 -48.16
N ASP A 3 -27.25 6.52 -47.37
CA ASP A 3 -28.40 5.55 -47.37
C ASP A 3 -28.00 4.16 -46.84
N LEU A 4 -28.43 3.72 -45.64
CA LEU A 4 -29.69 3.04 -45.23
C LEU A 4 -29.28 1.63 -44.70
N GLY A 5 -29.84 1.05 -43.64
CA GLY A 5 -31.16 1.32 -43.08
C GLY A 5 -31.39 0.79 -41.67
N ASP A 6 -32.60 1.16 -41.27
CA ASP A 6 -33.31 1.17 -40.01
C ASP A 6 -34.18 -0.10 -39.85
N PHE A 7 -34.44 -0.51 -38.60
CA PHE A 7 -35.65 -1.23 -38.20
C PHE A 7 -35.98 -0.93 -36.72
N SER A 8 -37.04 -0.14 -36.54
CA SER A 8 -37.88 0.17 -35.36
C SER A 8 -38.37 -1.10 -34.62
N LEU A 9 -38.39 -1.23 -33.29
CA LEU A 9 -39.12 -0.52 -32.22
C LEU A 9 -40.64 -0.41 -32.40
N ASP A 10 -41.37 -1.12 -31.54
CA ASP A 10 -42.64 -0.72 -30.91
C ASP A 10 -42.97 -1.76 -29.82
N ASP A 11 -43.06 -1.35 -28.55
CA ASP A 11 -44.34 -1.04 -27.91
C ASP A 11 -44.11 -0.78 -26.41
N ASP A 12 -44.77 0.26 -25.92
CA ASP A 12 -44.59 0.84 -24.59
C ASP A 12 -45.92 0.81 -23.84
N SER A 13 -45.81 0.87 -22.52
CA SER A 13 -46.79 1.42 -21.57
C SER A 13 -47.94 0.56 -20.99
N ALA A 14 -47.91 0.54 -19.65
CA ALA A 14 -49.00 0.86 -18.70
C ALA A 14 -49.62 -0.27 -17.86
N GLU A 15 -49.19 -0.34 -16.61
CA GLU A 15 -49.98 -0.69 -15.40
C GLU A 15 -51.09 0.39 -15.13
N PRO A 16 -52.04 0.27 -14.15
CA PRO A 16 -52.09 -0.60 -12.95
C PRO A 16 -53.51 -1.11 -12.50
N SER A 17 -53.52 -1.80 -11.33
CA SER A 17 -54.53 -1.78 -10.23
C SER A 17 -55.66 -2.84 -10.14
N GLY A 18 -55.86 -3.35 -8.91
CA GLY A 18 -57.21 -3.54 -8.34
C GLY A 18 -57.68 -4.94 -7.89
N GLU A 19 -57.48 -5.26 -6.60
CA GLU A 19 -58.38 -5.92 -5.62
C GLU A 19 -59.29 -7.15 -5.92
N ALA A 20 -59.07 -8.19 -5.10
CA ALA A 20 -60.00 -8.88 -4.17
C ALA A 20 -61.16 -9.83 -4.61
N GLY A 21 -61.28 -10.96 -3.85
CA GLY A 21 -62.46 -11.82 -3.68
C GLY A 21 -62.12 -13.33 -3.70
N ASP A 22 -61.83 -14.02 -2.58
CA ASP A 22 -62.74 -14.66 -1.59
C ASP A 22 -63.54 -15.86 -2.19
N SER A 23 -63.64 -17.10 -1.66
CA SER A 23 -63.78 -17.55 -0.27
C SER A 23 -63.58 -19.08 -0.07
N THR A 24 -63.15 -19.36 1.16
CA THR A 24 -63.16 -20.53 2.08
C THR A 24 -64.06 -21.76 1.92
N SER A 25 -63.55 -22.93 2.35
CA SER A 25 -64.02 -23.79 3.48
C SER A 25 -63.20 -25.09 3.52
N GLY A 26 -62.90 -25.79 4.61
CA GLY A 26 -63.22 -25.70 6.04
C GLY A 26 -62.49 -26.84 6.79
N GLU A 27 -62.35 -26.69 8.10
CA GLU A 27 -61.45 -27.41 9.01
C GLU A 27 -61.80 -28.86 9.40
N ALA A 28 -60.79 -29.46 10.03
CA ALA A 28 -60.65 -30.71 10.78
C ALA A 28 -61.82 -31.14 11.72
N ALA A 29 -61.94 -32.45 11.97
CA ALA A 29 -61.41 -33.11 13.19
C ALA A 29 -62.04 -34.48 13.51
N ALA A 30 -61.15 -35.40 13.91
CA ALA A 30 -61.26 -36.34 15.03
C ALA A 30 -62.05 -37.67 14.99
N SER A 31 -61.33 -38.64 15.58
CA SER A 31 -61.75 -39.80 16.40
C SER A 31 -61.97 -41.13 15.67
N ALA A 32 -61.57 -42.31 16.19
CA ALA A 32 -60.64 -42.72 17.24
C ALA A 32 -60.56 -44.27 17.18
N SER A 33 -59.43 -44.82 17.66
CA SER A 33 -59.27 -46.11 18.37
C SER A 33 -59.63 -47.43 17.63
N SER A 34 -58.64 -48.24 17.26
CA SER A 34 -58.12 -49.43 18.02
C SER A 34 -58.98 -50.69 17.82
N SER A 35 -58.50 -51.91 17.60
CA SER A 35 -57.21 -52.55 17.86
C SER A 35 -57.18 -53.96 17.22
N SER A 36 -55.99 -54.33 16.71
CA SER A 36 -55.25 -55.62 16.76
C SER A 36 -55.93 -57.00 16.62
N ASP A 37 -55.41 -57.82 15.69
CA ASP A 37 -54.69 -59.10 15.93
C ASP A 37 -54.64 -59.91 14.60
N ALA A 38 -53.49 -60.09 13.95
CA ALA A 38 -52.40 -61.03 14.21
C ALA A 38 -52.63 -62.44 13.61
N ALA A 39 -51.85 -62.79 12.56
CA ALA A 39 -51.20 -64.10 12.41
C ALA A 39 -50.24 -64.13 11.20
N SER A 40 -49.09 -64.74 11.48
CA SER A 40 -47.88 -65.04 10.70
C SER A 40 -48.03 -65.97 9.49
N ALA A 41 -47.13 -65.87 8.49
CA ALA A 41 -46.02 -66.84 8.26
C ALA A 41 -45.36 -66.75 6.86
N SER A 42 -44.03 -66.51 6.87
CA SER A 42 -42.89 -67.08 6.08
C SER A 42 -42.92 -67.42 4.56
N SER A 43 -41.71 -67.27 3.99
CA SER A 43 -41.14 -67.71 2.68
C SER A 43 -41.15 -66.64 1.58
N SER A 44 -40.11 -66.40 0.78
CA SER A 44 -38.95 -67.22 0.38
C SER A 44 -37.76 -66.34 -0.06
N SER A 45 -36.58 -66.93 0.05
CA SER A 45 -35.28 -66.52 -0.52
C SER A 45 -35.32 -66.16 -2.00
N ASP A 46 -34.59 -65.11 -2.39
CA ASP A 46 -33.90 -65.10 -3.68
C ASP A 46 -32.55 -64.38 -3.57
N ALA A 47 -31.50 -65.09 -3.99
CA ALA A 47 -30.11 -64.66 -3.92
C ALA A 47 -29.71 -64.17 -5.32
N GLY A 48 -29.64 -62.85 -5.49
CA GLY A 48 -29.05 -62.20 -6.67
C GLY A 48 -27.63 -61.75 -6.36
N SER A 49 -26.65 -62.47 -6.89
CA SER A 49 -25.23 -62.12 -6.90
C SER A 49 -25.00 -60.81 -7.67
N ALA A 50 -24.61 -59.75 -6.96
CA ALA A 50 -24.00 -58.58 -7.57
C ALA A 50 -22.52 -58.89 -7.81
N GLU A 51 -22.14 -59.04 -9.08
CA GLU A 51 -20.74 -59.04 -9.50
C GLU A 51 -20.13 -57.70 -9.10
N GLY A 52 -19.27 -57.71 -8.08
CA GLY A 52 -18.44 -56.56 -7.73
C GLY A 52 -17.42 -56.34 -8.84
N PHE A 53 -17.39 -55.13 -9.40
CA PHE A 53 -16.27 -54.69 -10.24
C PHE A 53 -14.97 -54.83 -9.44
N GLU A 54 -14.08 -55.75 -9.85
CA GLU A 54 -12.71 -55.78 -9.35
C GLU A 54 -11.98 -54.54 -9.87
N ARG A 55 -11.78 -53.56 -8.98
CA ARG A 55 -10.85 -52.44 -9.22
C ARG A 55 -9.43 -53.04 -9.32
N PRO A 56 -8.63 -52.72 -10.35
CA PRO A 56 -7.25 -53.18 -10.42
C PRO A 56 -6.48 -52.66 -9.19
N GLU A 57 -5.88 -53.56 -8.41
CA GLU A 57 -4.94 -53.18 -7.36
C GLU A 57 -3.71 -52.51 -8.03
N TYR A 58 -3.56 -51.21 -7.80
CA TYR A 58 -2.38 -50.46 -8.19
C TYR A 58 -1.23 -50.88 -7.27
N VAL A 59 -0.18 -51.48 -7.84
CA VAL A 59 1.01 -51.89 -7.10
C VAL A 59 1.93 -50.68 -6.98
N ASP A 60 1.99 -50.07 -5.80
CA ASP A 60 2.94 -48.99 -5.46
C ASP A 60 4.38 -49.49 -5.58
N GLY A 61 5.04 -49.11 -6.67
CA GLY A 61 6.41 -49.51 -6.99
C GLY A 61 7.49 -48.46 -6.73
N GLY A 62 7.12 -47.27 -6.23
CA GLY A 62 8.07 -46.20 -5.94
C GLY A 62 7.43 -45.15 -5.04
N GLY A 63 8.23 -44.45 -4.22
CA GLY A 63 7.72 -43.31 -3.47
C GLY A 63 7.36 -42.19 -4.45
N ASP A 64 6.10 -41.80 -4.48
CA ASP A 64 5.62 -40.67 -5.26
C ASP A 64 6.42 -39.42 -4.90
N ARG A 65 7.00 -38.75 -5.90
CA ARG A 65 7.62 -37.44 -5.75
C ARG A 65 6.82 -36.44 -6.54
N GLY A 66 6.53 -35.30 -5.93
CA GLY A 66 5.71 -34.25 -6.49
C GLY A 66 4.24 -34.33 -6.06
N VAL A 67 3.52 -33.29 -6.42
CA VAL A 67 2.12 -33.04 -6.05
C VAL A 67 1.18 -33.79 -7.01
N GLY A 68 1.57 -33.87 -8.28
CA GLY A 68 0.69 -34.27 -9.36
C GLY A 68 1.35 -34.21 -10.73
N THR A 69 0.54 -34.29 -11.79
CA THR A 69 1.03 -34.23 -13.18
C THR A 69 0.17 -33.34 -14.07
N LEU A 70 0.79 -32.72 -15.07
CA LEU A 70 0.07 -31.93 -16.08
C LEU A 70 -0.81 -32.82 -16.96
N ALA A 71 -2.11 -32.49 -17.02
CA ALA A 71 -3.14 -33.31 -17.64
C ALA A 71 -3.63 -32.70 -18.97
N VAL A 72 -3.26 -33.34 -20.10
CA VAL A 72 -3.68 -32.92 -21.44
C VAL A 72 -5.18 -32.91 -21.61
N SER A 73 -5.88 -33.91 -21.04
CA SER A 73 -7.33 -34.03 -21.15
C SER A 73 -8.09 -32.87 -20.50
N GLU A 74 -7.44 -32.18 -19.57
CA GLU A 74 -8.05 -31.11 -18.79
C GLU A 74 -7.61 -29.72 -19.29
N GLY A 75 -6.44 -29.61 -19.94
CA GLY A 75 -5.94 -28.39 -20.56
C GLY A 75 -4.41 -28.33 -20.52
N LEU A 76 -3.78 -28.28 -21.70
CA LEU A 76 -2.33 -28.11 -21.84
C LEU A 76 -2.01 -27.22 -23.06
N ARG A 77 -2.12 -25.91 -22.85
CA ARG A 77 -1.92 -24.84 -23.85
C ARG A 77 -1.23 -23.65 -23.20
N ILE A 78 -0.27 -23.07 -23.91
CA ILE A 78 0.25 -21.72 -23.66
C ILE A 78 -0.07 -20.90 -24.89
N ASP A 79 -0.57 -19.69 -24.65
CA ASP A 79 -0.98 -18.74 -25.68
C ASP A 79 -0.40 -17.36 -25.37
N GLU A 80 -0.29 -16.48 -26.38
CA GLU A 80 0.12 -15.09 -26.16
C GLU A 80 -0.95 -14.31 -25.39
N ASP A 81 -2.23 -14.69 -25.55
CA ASP A 81 -3.30 -14.23 -24.68
C ASP A 81 -3.32 -15.07 -23.39
N SER A 82 -3.06 -14.42 -22.25
CA SER A 82 -3.08 -15.08 -20.95
C SER A 82 -4.44 -15.72 -20.64
N GLY A 83 -5.54 -15.19 -21.16
CA GLY A 83 -6.87 -15.76 -20.99
C GLY A 83 -7.11 -17.07 -21.77
N GLU A 84 -6.29 -17.32 -22.80
CA GLU A 84 -6.34 -18.53 -23.63
C GLU A 84 -5.32 -19.59 -23.19
N THR A 85 -4.42 -19.24 -22.26
CA THR A 85 -3.50 -20.18 -21.62
C THR A 85 -4.26 -21.09 -20.66
N ALA A 86 -4.07 -22.41 -20.81
CA ALA A 86 -4.73 -23.42 -20.01
C ALA A 86 -3.72 -24.49 -19.62
N LEU A 87 -3.24 -24.45 -18.38
CA LEU A 87 -2.40 -25.48 -17.79
C LEU A 87 -3.13 -26.06 -16.59
N ARG A 88 -3.43 -27.37 -16.63
CA ARG A 88 -4.11 -28.05 -15.53
C ARG A 88 -3.29 -29.22 -15.01
N ALA A 89 -3.20 -29.35 -13.70
CA ALA A 89 -2.55 -30.48 -13.05
C ALA A 89 -3.57 -31.36 -12.34
N TYR A 90 -3.47 -32.67 -12.52
CA TYR A 90 -4.13 -33.65 -11.66
C TYR A 90 -3.31 -33.78 -10.38
N VAL A 91 -3.94 -33.52 -9.23
CA VAL A 91 -3.33 -33.63 -7.91
C VAL A 91 -3.66 -35.00 -7.31
N THR A 92 -2.61 -35.71 -6.91
CA THR A 92 -2.71 -37.04 -6.31
C THR A 92 -3.36 -36.97 -4.93
N ALA A 93 -4.08 -38.02 -4.52
CA ALA A 93 -4.89 -38.03 -3.30
C ALA A 93 -4.11 -37.63 -2.04
N GLY A 94 -2.87 -38.11 -1.88
CA GLY A 94 -2.03 -37.81 -0.72
C GLY A 94 -1.60 -36.33 -0.60
N ASN A 95 -1.64 -35.56 -1.70
CA ASN A 95 -1.18 -34.17 -1.72
C ASN A 95 -2.33 -33.15 -1.71
N ARG A 96 -3.60 -33.59 -1.67
CA ARG A 96 -4.75 -32.69 -1.82
C ARG A 96 -4.91 -31.71 -0.66
N GLU A 97 -4.58 -32.14 0.56
CA GLU A 97 -4.65 -31.31 1.77
C GLU A 97 -3.56 -30.22 1.81
N GLU A 98 -2.43 -30.45 1.14
CA GLU A 98 -1.28 -29.54 1.13
C GLU A 98 -1.40 -28.41 0.10
N ILE A 99 -2.35 -28.54 -0.83
CA ILE A 99 -2.52 -27.65 -1.97
C ILE A 99 -3.64 -26.64 -1.74
N ARG A 100 -3.32 -25.36 -1.94
CA ARG A 100 -4.27 -24.24 -1.84
C ARG A 100 -4.13 -23.25 -2.98
N LEU A 101 -5.15 -22.41 -3.16
CA LEU A 101 -5.09 -21.28 -4.09
C LEU A 101 -3.90 -20.37 -3.77
N GLY A 102 -3.19 -19.97 -4.81
CA GLY A 102 -1.98 -19.15 -4.76
C GLY A 102 -0.69 -19.90 -4.44
N THR A 103 -0.73 -21.21 -4.20
CA THR A 103 0.49 -22.02 -4.01
C THR A 103 1.38 -21.94 -5.25
N TYR A 104 2.70 -21.81 -5.04
CA TYR A 104 3.68 -21.77 -6.11
C TYR A 104 4.24 -23.17 -6.37
N LEU A 105 4.32 -23.53 -7.65
CA LEU A 105 4.74 -24.83 -8.12
C LEU A 105 5.87 -24.71 -9.16
N LEU A 106 6.66 -25.77 -9.28
CA LEU A 106 7.67 -25.97 -10.30
C LEU A 106 7.32 -27.19 -11.16
N ALA A 107 7.46 -27.07 -12.46
CA ALA A 107 7.31 -28.19 -13.39
C ALA A 107 8.51 -28.24 -14.36
N PRO A 108 9.11 -29.41 -14.66
CA PRO A 108 10.14 -29.53 -15.68
C PRO A 108 9.72 -28.90 -17.02
N TYR A 109 10.60 -28.09 -17.58
CA TYR A 109 10.38 -27.35 -18.81
C TYR A 109 11.41 -27.73 -19.88
N PRO A 110 11.08 -27.65 -21.19
CA PRO A 110 12.01 -28.04 -22.25
C PRO A 110 13.36 -27.32 -22.14
N GLY A 111 14.46 -28.08 -22.25
CA GLY A 111 15.83 -27.52 -22.17
C GLY A 111 16.51 -27.69 -20.82
N GLY A 112 15.90 -28.41 -19.87
CA GLY A 112 16.45 -28.54 -18.50
C GLY A 112 16.11 -27.34 -17.62
N GLU A 113 15.11 -26.57 -18.02
CA GLU A 113 14.57 -25.40 -17.32
C GLU A 113 13.40 -25.83 -16.43
N SER A 114 12.84 -24.90 -15.65
CA SER A 114 11.66 -25.15 -14.82
C SER A 114 10.60 -24.09 -15.06
N LEU A 115 9.36 -24.51 -15.27
CA LEU A 115 8.20 -23.63 -15.31
C LEU A 115 7.76 -23.34 -13.88
N PHE A 116 7.80 -22.07 -13.49
CA PHE A 116 7.26 -21.55 -12.24
C PHE A 116 5.81 -21.10 -12.46
N ALA A 117 4.89 -21.68 -11.71
CA ALA A 117 3.47 -21.46 -11.86
C ALA A 117 2.78 -21.21 -10.51
N ARG A 118 1.62 -20.58 -10.54
CA ARG A 118 0.75 -20.34 -9.38
C ARG A 118 -0.58 -21.08 -9.57
N ILE A 119 -1.10 -21.67 -8.50
CA ILE A 119 -2.45 -22.25 -8.51
C ILE A 119 -3.48 -21.13 -8.47
N THR A 120 -4.36 -21.06 -9.47
CA THR A 120 -5.43 -20.04 -9.55
C THR A 120 -6.83 -20.61 -9.38
N GLY A 121 -6.99 -21.92 -9.52
CA GLY A 121 -8.25 -22.64 -9.35
C GLY A 121 -8.03 -24.05 -8.82
N LEU A 122 -9.00 -24.56 -8.06
CA LEU A 122 -9.04 -25.92 -7.56
C LEU A 122 -10.45 -26.48 -7.77
N GLU A 123 -10.54 -27.67 -8.34
CA GLU A 123 -11.82 -28.30 -8.70
C GLU A 123 -11.80 -29.80 -8.40
N TYR A 124 -12.89 -30.31 -7.82
CA TYR A 124 -13.22 -31.74 -7.88
C TYR A 124 -14.04 -32.02 -9.13
N ALA A 125 -13.39 -32.54 -10.17
CA ALA A 125 -14.05 -32.99 -11.39
C ALA A 125 -14.46 -34.46 -11.28
N GLN A 126 -15.64 -34.82 -11.79
CA GLN A 126 -16.11 -36.20 -11.76
C GLN A 126 -15.25 -37.08 -12.69
N ALA A 127 -14.71 -38.19 -12.15
CA ALA A 127 -13.95 -39.15 -12.96
C ALA A 127 -14.86 -40.06 -13.80
N PHE A 128 -16.07 -40.33 -13.32
CA PHE A 128 -17.09 -41.17 -13.94
C PHE A 128 -18.47 -40.49 -13.89
N ARG A 129 -19.41 -40.90 -14.77
CA ARG A 129 -20.82 -40.45 -14.69
C ARG A 129 -21.54 -41.09 -13.50
N SER A 130 -21.22 -40.67 -12.28
CA SER A 130 -22.00 -41.00 -11.08
C SER A 130 -22.72 -39.73 -10.60
N ASP A 131 -24.03 -39.84 -10.38
CA ASP A 131 -24.83 -38.74 -9.82
C ASP A 131 -24.67 -38.70 -8.30
N ASP A 132 -23.68 -37.95 -7.85
CA ASP A 132 -23.37 -37.73 -6.43
C ASP A 132 -24.26 -36.66 -5.77
N ALA A 133 -24.97 -35.87 -6.58
CA ALA A 133 -25.93 -34.86 -6.15
C ALA A 133 -27.34 -35.46 -5.87
N THR A 134 -27.40 -36.57 -5.12
CA THR A 134 -28.67 -37.22 -4.75
C THR A 134 -28.85 -37.31 -3.23
N GLU A 135 -30.11 -37.34 -2.76
CA GLU A 135 -30.43 -37.43 -1.33
C GLU A 135 -29.80 -38.67 -0.66
N ILE A 136 -29.68 -39.79 -1.38
CA ILE A 136 -29.10 -41.03 -0.88
C ILE A 136 -27.59 -40.88 -0.69
N HIS A 137 -26.87 -40.33 -1.67
CA HIS A 137 -25.43 -40.07 -1.58
C HIS A 137 -25.12 -39.03 -0.50
N ALA A 138 -25.89 -37.94 -0.42
CA ALA A 138 -25.73 -36.92 0.61
C ALA A 138 -25.94 -37.47 2.02
N ARG A 139 -27.01 -38.26 2.26
CA ARG A 139 -27.25 -38.88 3.57
C ARG A 139 -26.22 -39.95 3.93
N ARG A 140 -25.63 -40.62 2.94
CA ARG A 140 -24.54 -41.57 3.15
C ARG A 140 -23.27 -40.83 3.57
N ALA A 141 -22.88 -39.79 2.82
CA ALA A 141 -21.73 -38.95 3.14
C ALA A 141 -21.86 -38.27 4.51
N MET A 142 -23.05 -37.79 4.89
CA MET A 142 -23.31 -37.22 6.23
C MET A 142 -23.20 -38.25 7.38
N ARG A 143 -23.20 -39.55 7.08
CA ARG A 143 -23.16 -40.64 8.07
C ARG A 143 -21.85 -41.43 8.05
N SER A 144 -21.00 -41.24 7.04
CA SER A 144 -19.69 -41.88 6.92
C SER A 144 -18.59 -40.85 7.17
N ASP A 145 -17.52 -41.24 7.86
CA ASP A 145 -16.37 -40.38 8.16
C ASP A 145 -15.45 -40.12 6.96
N GLY A 146 -15.98 -40.13 5.73
CA GLY A 146 -15.19 -39.89 4.53
C GLY A 146 -15.93 -40.14 3.22
N ILE A 147 -15.47 -39.46 2.18
CA ILE A 147 -15.76 -39.74 0.77
C ILE A 147 -14.62 -40.60 0.20
N GLU A 148 -14.92 -41.49 -0.75
CA GLU A 148 -13.88 -42.24 -1.46
C GLU A 148 -13.28 -41.34 -2.54
N GLU A 149 -12.30 -40.53 -2.13
CA GLU A 149 -11.69 -39.47 -2.91
C GLU A 149 -11.08 -39.91 -4.26
N SER A 150 -10.84 -41.20 -4.44
CA SER A 150 -10.41 -41.81 -5.71
C SER A 150 -11.46 -41.73 -6.83
N ASP A 151 -12.74 -41.55 -6.49
CA ASP A 151 -13.83 -41.44 -7.47
C ASP A 151 -13.89 -40.06 -8.14
N TYR A 152 -13.08 -39.11 -7.64
CA TYR A 152 -12.99 -37.75 -8.15
C TYR A 152 -11.57 -37.43 -8.62
N LYS A 153 -11.49 -36.63 -9.69
CA LYS A 153 -10.26 -35.97 -10.11
C LYS A 153 -10.15 -34.64 -9.35
N PHE A 154 -9.08 -34.45 -8.59
CA PHE A 154 -8.76 -33.14 -8.05
C PHE A 154 -7.85 -32.43 -9.04
N ILE A 155 -8.34 -31.35 -9.64
CA ILE A 155 -7.68 -30.60 -10.70
C ILE A 155 -7.28 -29.23 -10.17
N ALA A 156 -6.05 -28.82 -10.43
CA ALA A 156 -5.54 -27.49 -10.17
C ALA A 156 -5.34 -26.73 -11.49
N ASP A 157 -5.95 -25.55 -11.60
CA ASP A 157 -5.64 -24.59 -12.66
C ASP A 157 -4.34 -23.87 -12.32
N LEU A 158 -3.39 -23.86 -13.27
CA LEU A 158 -2.07 -23.29 -13.12
C LEU A 158 -1.88 -22.09 -14.04
N GLU A 159 -1.48 -20.97 -13.46
CA GLU A 159 -1.04 -19.79 -14.17
C GLU A 159 0.49 -19.80 -14.29
N PRO A 160 1.07 -19.92 -15.51
CA PRO A 160 2.51 -19.92 -15.69
C PRO A 160 3.06 -18.50 -15.59
N LEU A 161 3.89 -18.24 -14.57
CA LEU A 161 4.43 -16.90 -14.30
C LEU A 161 5.81 -16.69 -14.93
N ALA A 162 6.63 -17.74 -14.98
CA ALA A 162 8.01 -17.64 -15.46
C ALA A 162 8.59 -19.01 -15.84
N VAL A 163 9.60 -18.98 -16.70
CA VAL A 163 10.53 -20.10 -16.91
C VAL A 163 11.86 -19.74 -16.25
N LEU A 164 12.29 -20.60 -15.33
CA LEU A 164 13.54 -20.49 -14.58
C LEU A 164 14.63 -21.30 -15.27
N TYR A 165 15.80 -20.68 -15.45
CA TYR A 165 16.96 -21.32 -16.06
C TYR A 165 18.23 -20.79 -15.40
N ARG A 166 19.30 -21.60 -15.38
CA ARG A 166 20.58 -21.19 -14.79
C ARG A 166 21.51 -20.69 -15.89
N ASP A 167 22.05 -19.50 -15.70
CA ASP A 167 22.99 -18.84 -16.62
C ASP A 167 24.18 -18.32 -15.81
N ASP A 168 25.40 -18.75 -16.16
CA ASP A 168 26.63 -18.48 -15.40
C ASP A 168 26.53 -18.78 -13.88
N GLY A 169 25.70 -19.76 -13.51
CA GLY A 169 25.51 -20.16 -12.12
C GLY A 169 24.49 -19.32 -11.35
N GLU A 170 23.84 -18.34 -11.97
CA GLU A 170 22.75 -17.55 -11.41
C GLU A 170 21.40 -18.03 -11.94
N LEU A 171 20.38 -18.12 -11.10
CA LEU A 171 19.03 -18.43 -11.55
C LEU A 171 18.38 -17.18 -12.17
N LYS A 172 17.95 -17.29 -13.43
CA LYS A 172 17.29 -16.23 -14.19
C LYS A 172 15.90 -16.67 -14.62
N ARG A 173 15.08 -15.70 -15.03
CA ARG A 173 13.73 -15.94 -15.54
C ARG A 173 13.50 -15.39 -16.93
N ARG A 174 12.60 -16.03 -17.68
CA ARG A 174 12.02 -15.55 -18.94
C ARG A 174 10.52 -15.88 -19.00
N MET A 175 9.80 -15.32 -19.96
CA MET A 175 8.39 -15.68 -20.17
C MET A 175 8.27 -17.11 -20.75
N PRO A 176 7.20 -17.86 -20.39
CA PRO A 176 6.89 -19.13 -21.04
C PRO A 176 6.71 -18.96 -22.55
N ASP A 177 7.39 -19.79 -23.34
CA ASP A 177 7.41 -19.71 -24.82
C ASP A 177 7.08 -21.04 -25.51
N ARG A 178 6.82 -22.08 -24.71
CA ARG A 178 6.56 -23.46 -25.12
C ARG A 178 5.58 -24.12 -24.18
N VAL A 179 4.88 -25.12 -24.69
CA VAL A 179 4.00 -25.95 -23.87
C VAL A 179 4.84 -27.03 -23.16
N PRO A 180 4.68 -27.24 -21.83
CA PRO A 180 5.25 -28.38 -21.12
C PRO A 180 4.80 -29.71 -21.74
N LYS A 181 5.51 -30.81 -21.42
CA LYS A 181 5.10 -32.13 -21.91
C LYS A 181 3.87 -32.65 -21.13
N PRO A 182 3.03 -33.48 -21.77
CA PRO A 182 2.05 -34.30 -21.06
C PRO A 182 2.70 -35.09 -19.91
N GLU A 183 1.95 -35.31 -18.82
CA GLU A 183 2.41 -36.11 -17.65
C GLU A 183 3.65 -35.54 -16.94
N THR A 184 3.99 -34.27 -17.20
CA THR A 184 5.07 -33.59 -16.48
C THR A 184 4.69 -33.51 -15.01
N VAL A 185 5.56 -34.04 -14.14
CA VAL A 185 5.40 -33.99 -12.69
C VAL A 185 5.52 -32.54 -12.21
N VAL A 186 4.59 -32.13 -11.36
CA VAL A 186 4.56 -30.81 -10.74
C VAL A 186 4.94 -30.96 -9.28
N GLU A 187 5.83 -30.10 -8.79
CA GLU A 187 6.37 -30.12 -7.43
C GLU A 187 6.13 -28.76 -6.76
N HIS A 188 6.16 -28.71 -5.42
CA HIS A 188 6.12 -27.44 -4.70
C HIS A 188 7.37 -26.60 -4.99
N ALA A 189 7.20 -25.28 -5.10
CA ALA A 189 8.33 -24.38 -5.10
C ALA A 189 8.81 -24.16 -3.66
N ASP A 190 9.67 -25.04 -3.14
CA ASP A 190 10.14 -24.97 -1.74
C ASP A 190 11.50 -24.28 -1.58
N ASP A 191 12.04 -23.77 -2.68
CA ASP A 191 13.33 -23.09 -2.71
C ASP A 191 13.17 -21.57 -2.79
N ARG A 192 13.89 -20.86 -1.90
CA ARG A 192 13.82 -19.40 -1.78
C ARG A 192 14.34 -18.70 -3.04
N GLU A 193 15.45 -19.18 -3.62
CA GLU A 193 16.03 -18.61 -4.85
C GLU A 193 15.04 -18.76 -6.02
N ALA A 194 14.41 -19.93 -6.15
CA ALA A 194 13.40 -20.20 -7.17
C ALA A 194 12.15 -19.32 -7.03
N ILE A 195 11.59 -19.19 -5.83
CA ILE A 195 10.41 -18.33 -5.61
C ILE A 195 10.75 -16.87 -5.88
N LYS A 196 11.85 -16.35 -5.30
CA LYS A 196 12.24 -14.95 -5.48
C LYS A 196 12.52 -14.65 -6.95
N THR A 197 13.29 -15.51 -7.63
CA THR A 197 13.54 -15.38 -9.06
C THR A 197 12.23 -15.43 -9.85
N GLY A 198 11.37 -16.41 -9.58
CA GLY A 198 10.09 -16.61 -10.27
C GLY A 198 9.11 -15.45 -10.12
N LEU A 199 9.11 -14.75 -8.98
CA LEU A 199 8.32 -13.54 -8.73
C LEU A 199 9.06 -12.24 -9.06
N LYS A 200 10.33 -12.34 -9.50
CA LYS A 200 11.25 -11.21 -9.69
C LYS A 200 11.44 -10.38 -8.39
N MET A 201 11.31 -11.00 -7.24
CA MET A 201 11.54 -10.33 -5.96
C MET A 201 13.04 -10.09 -5.74
N PRO A 202 13.44 -8.92 -5.24
CA PRO A 202 14.83 -8.67 -4.87
C PRO A 202 15.36 -9.64 -3.81
N GLU A 203 16.64 -10.00 -3.92
CA GLU A 203 17.32 -10.76 -2.88
C GLU A 203 17.60 -9.90 -1.65
N ASP A 204 18.10 -8.70 -1.88
CA ASP A 204 18.46 -7.72 -0.87
C ASP A 204 17.68 -6.41 -1.03
N GLY A 205 17.72 -5.58 0.01
CA GLY A 205 17.05 -4.28 0.02
C GLY A 205 16.44 -3.92 1.36
N VAL A 206 15.33 -3.19 1.30
CA VAL A 206 14.57 -2.71 2.46
C VAL A 206 13.44 -3.68 2.76
N PHE A 207 13.46 -4.28 3.94
CA PHE A 207 12.44 -5.22 4.37
C PHE A 207 11.07 -4.55 4.53
N VAL A 208 10.03 -5.18 3.98
CA VAL A 208 8.63 -4.76 4.12
C VAL A 208 7.83 -5.81 4.90
N GLY A 209 8.07 -7.10 4.64
CA GLY A 209 7.37 -8.19 5.32
C GLY A 209 7.76 -9.57 4.76
N HIS A 210 6.92 -10.57 4.98
CA HIS A 210 7.10 -11.93 4.49
C HIS A 210 6.09 -12.26 3.40
N LEU A 211 6.53 -12.90 2.31
CA LEU A 211 5.64 -13.37 1.26
C LEU A 211 4.56 -14.28 1.85
N ALA A 212 3.32 -14.09 1.42
CA ALA A 212 2.17 -14.82 1.90
C ALA A 212 1.23 -15.23 0.75
N VAL A 213 0.38 -16.19 1.05
CA VAL A 213 -0.66 -16.69 0.16
C VAL A 213 -1.88 -17.01 1.00
N GLY A 214 -2.98 -16.27 0.81
CA GLY A 214 -4.24 -16.55 1.49
C GLY A 214 -4.18 -16.35 3.01
N GLY A 215 -3.43 -15.35 3.45
CA GLY A 215 -3.24 -15.00 4.86
C GLY A 215 -2.16 -15.80 5.58
N GLU A 216 -1.46 -16.71 4.88
CA GLU A 216 -0.42 -17.54 5.47
C GLU A 216 0.95 -17.30 4.82
N LYS A 217 1.99 -17.18 5.65
CA LYS A 217 3.36 -16.98 5.18
C LYS A 217 3.83 -18.18 4.36
N VAL A 218 4.48 -17.91 3.23
CA VAL A 218 5.18 -18.94 2.46
C VAL A 218 6.44 -19.34 3.22
N THR A 219 6.60 -20.65 3.43
CA THR A 219 7.73 -21.21 4.17
C THR A 219 8.50 -22.21 3.31
N THR A 220 9.79 -22.34 3.60
CA THR A 220 10.74 -23.21 2.92
C THR A 220 11.53 -24.00 3.96
N ALA A 221 12.33 -24.97 3.52
CA ALA A 221 13.25 -25.70 4.40
C ALA A 221 14.46 -24.85 4.87
N ALA A 222 14.60 -23.61 4.37
CA ALA A 222 15.70 -22.72 4.76
C ALA A 222 15.54 -22.19 6.20
N THR A 223 16.61 -21.58 6.73
CA THR A 223 16.55 -20.84 8.00
C THR A 223 16.99 -19.40 7.74
N PRO A 224 16.13 -18.39 7.98
CA PRO A 224 14.74 -18.48 8.43
C PRO A 224 13.82 -19.18 7.40
N PRO A 225 12.75 -19.85 7.84
CA PRO A 225 11.87 -20.61 6.94
C PRO A 225 11.02 -19.70 6.05
N THR A 226 10.69 -18.50 6.51
CA THR A 226 9.87 -17.53 5.78
C THR A 226 10.67 -16.83 4.69
N ILE A 227 10.01 -16.56 3.56
CA ILE A 227 10.58 -15.76 2.48
C ILE A 227 10.29 -14.29 2.73
N ASP A 228 11.33 -13.47 2.80
CA ASP A 228 11.21 -12.03 2.95
C ASP A 228 10.88 -11.33 1.62
N TYR A 229 10.03 -10.32 1.71
CA TYR A 229 9.85 -9.35 0.65
C TYR A 229 10.64 -8.09 0.99
N ARG A 230 11.52 -7.70 0.07
CA ARG A 230 12.33 -6.49 0.15
C ARG A 230 12.09 -5.62 -1.07
N VAL A 231 12.16 -4.31 -0.86
CA VAL A 231 12.16 -3.31 -1.93
C VAL A 231 13.61 -3.00 -2.29
N LYS A 232 13.92 -2.99 -3.59
CA LYS A 232 15.28 -2.72 -4.07
C LYS A 232 15.77 -1.33 -3.65
N ASP A 233 16.97 -1.30 -3.09
CA ASP A 233 17.54 -0.11 -2.45
C ASP A 233 19.02 0.07 -2.76
N ASP A 234 19.41 -0.23 -4.00
CA ASP A 234 20.76 -0.04 -4.52
C ASP A 234 20.71 0.52 -5.95
N TYR A 235 21.88 0.91 -6.47
CA TYR A 235 22.02 1.53 -7.79
C TYR A 235 22.33 0.54 -8.94
N THR A 236 22.39 -0.77 -8.67
CA THR A 236 22.89 -1.76 -9.66
C THR A 236 22.03 -1.82 -10.92
N ASP A 237 20.71 -1.76 -10.77
CA ASP A 237 19.74 -1.80 -11.89
C ASP A 237 18.93 -0.48 -12.02
N GLY A 238 19.53 0.64 -11.59
CA GLY A 238 18.93 1.97 -11.61
C GLY A 238 18.68 2.54 -10.21
N ASP A 239 17.99 3.68 -10.12
CA ASP A 239 17.86 4.38 -8.83
C ASP A 239 17.08 3.57 -7.78
N PRO A 240 17.51 3.59 -6.49
CA PRO A 240 16.80 3.04 -5.36
C PRO A 240 15.33 3.44 -5.35
N LEU A 241 14.45 2.49 -5.05
CA LEU A 241 13.00 2.69 -5.17
C LEU A 241 12.44 3.67 -4.13
N VAL A 242 13.16 3.90 -3.03
CA VAL A 242 12.83 4.96 -2.06
C VAL A 242 12.74 6.34 -2.72
N PHE A 243 13.56 6.61 -3.76
CA PHE A 243 13.53 7.86 -4.51
C PHE A 243 12.52 7.86 -5.68
N ARG A 244 11.78 6.76 -5.85
CA ARG A 244 10.66 6.63 -6.79
C ARG A 244 9.29 6.66 -6.09
N HIS A 245 9.29 7.11 -4.84
CA HIS A 245 8.12 7.39 -4.01
C HIS A 245 7.34 6.14 -3.61
N THR A 246 6.91 6.12 -2.35
CA THR A 246 6.17 5.02 -1.74
C THR A 246 4.85 5.53 -1.21
N LEU A 247 3.77 4.77 -1.43
CA LEU A 247 2.46 4.97 -0.82
C LEU A 247 2.13 3.80 0.08
N VAL A 248 1.71 4.08 1.30
CA VAL A 248 1.11 3.12 2.23
C VAL A 248 -0.36 3.48 2.41
N ALA A 249 -1.25 2.67 1.85
CA ALA A 249 -2.69 2.88 1.89
C ALA A 249 -3.36 1.87 2.84
N GLY A 250 -4.27 2.31 3.69
CA GLY A 250 -5.01 1.41 4.58
C GLY A 250 -6.05 2.11 5.46
N GLY A 251 -7.14 1.43 5.76
CA GLY A 251 -8.19 1.93 6.66
C GLY A 251 -7.72 2.08 8.10
N THR A 252 -8.57 2.65 8.95
CA THR A 252 -8.32 2.78 10.39
C THR A 252 -8.10 1.41 11.02
N GLY A 253 -7.03 1.26 11.82
CA GLY A 253 -6.73 0.01 12.53
C GLY A 253 -6.10 -1.10 11.69
N SER A 254 -5.95 -0.91 10.37
CA SER A 254 -5.32 -1.87 9.44
C SER A 254 -3.84 -2.17 9.75
N GLY A 255 -3.17 -1.25 10.45
CA GLY A 255 -1.75 -1.36 10.81
C GLY A 255 -0.83 -0.39 10.07
N LYS A 256 -1.35 0.64 9.36
CA LYS A 256 -0.56 1.66 8.63
C LYS A 256 0.70 2.11 9.37
N THR A 257 0.54 2.75 10.53
CA THR A 257 1.65 3.29 11.34
C THR A 257 2.63 2.20 11.78
N HIS A 258 2.12 1.00 12.12
CA HIS A 258 2.99 -0.13 12.49
C HIS A 258 3.88 -0.51 11.30
N THR A 259 3.29 -0.71 10.12
CA THR A 259 4.01 -1.06 8.89
C THR A 259 4.99 0.05 8.49
N THR A 260 4.56 1.30 8.51
CA THR A 260 5.42 2.45 8.20
C THR A 260 6.62 2.53 9.14
N LYS A 261 6.42 2.41 10.46
CA LYS A 261 7.54 2.40 11.43
C LYS A 261 8.55 1.30 11.12
N ASN A 262 8.07 0.10 10.79
CA ASN A 262 8.96 -1.03 10.49
C ASN A 262 9.82 -0.75 9.24
N ILE A 263 9.21 -0.20 8.18
CA ILE A 263 9.90 0.17 6.93
C ILE A 263 10.89 1.33 7.17
N LEU A 264 10.44 2.43 7.78
CA LEU A 264 11.29 3.58 8.10
C LEU A 264 12.48 3.19 8.98
N ARG A 265 12.27 2.26 9.93
CA ARG A 265 13.37 1.77 10.78
C ARG A 265 14.48 1.10 9.97
N GLN A 266 14.17 0.45 8.85
CA GLN A 266 15.15 -0.15 7.95
C GLN A 266 15.92 0.90 7.16
N TYR A 267 15.25 1.96 6.73
CA TYR A 267 15.89 3.10 6.07
C TYR A 267 16.88 3.85 6.99
N LEU A 268 16.62 3.83 8.29
CA LEU A 268 17.47 4.41 9.33
C LEU A 268 18.59 3.45 9.81
N HIS A 269 18.83 2.33 9.11
CA HIS A 269 19.93 1.43 9.45
C HIS A 269 21.29 2.12 9.25
N PRO A 270 22.27 1.98 10.18
CA PRO A 270 23.53 2.71 10.13
C PRO A 270 24.38 2.42 8.88
N ASP A 271 24.28 1.21 8.34
CA ASP A 271 25.05 0.79 7.16
C ASP A 271 24.38 1.17 5.83
N ARG A 272 23.20 1.81 5.87
CA ARG A 272 22.46 2.17 4.66
C ARG A 272 22.84 3.59 4.23
N THR A 273 23.53 3.69 3.11
CA THR A 273 23.99 4.95 2.52
C THR A 273 23.60 5.04 1.04
N TYR A 274 23.56 6.28 0.54
CA TYR A 274 23.27 6.59 -0.85
C TYR A 274 24.32 7.57 -1.41
N GLU A 275 24.83 7.27 -2.59
CA GLU A 275 25.97 7.95 -3.23
C GLU A 275 25.66 9.38 -3.66
N THR A 276 25.73 10.44 -2.86
CA THR A 276 25.89 11.88 -3.21
C THR A 276 25.81 12.38 -4.68
N GLY A 277 25.14 13.50 -5.03
CA GLY A 277 25.40 14.21 -6.30
C GLY A 277 26.86 14.71 -6.46
N ASP A 278 27.58 14.75 -5.34
CA ASP A 278 29.02 15.02 -5.21
C ASP A 278 29.88 13.74 -5.14
N GLY A 279 29.29 12.56 -5.38
CA GLY A 279 29.94 11.24 -5.34
C GLY A 279 30.20 10.67 -3.94
N ARG A 280 29.72 11.31 -2.86
CA ARG A 280 29.92 10.83 -1.47
C ARG A 280 28.77 9.96 -0.99
N GLU A 281 29.05 8.80 -0.43
CA GLU A 281 28.05 8.01 0.29
C GLU A 281 27.56 8.72 1.56
N ARG A 282 26.24 8.88 1.71
CA ARG A 282 25.62 9.47 2.91
C ARG A 282 24.38 8.69 3.34
N ARG A 283 24.18 8.60 4.65
CA ARG A 283 22.91 8.11 5.20
C ARG A 283 21.78 9.08 4.88
N MET A 284 20.60 8.53 4.62
CA MET A 284 19.40 9.30 4.36
C MET A 284 18.88 9.98 5.62
N ALA A 285 18.44 11.24 5.50
CA ALA A 285 17.63 11.90 6.52
C ALA A 285 16.17 11.57 6.28
N VAL A 286 15.40 11.32 7.33
CA VAL A 286 13.95 11.14 7.26
C VAL A 286 13.28 12.31 7.97
N VAL A 287 12.42 13.03 7.25
CA VAL A 287 11.53 14.03 7.84
C VAL A 287 10.10 13.52 7.73
N GLN A 288 9.43 13.28 8.85
CA GLN A 288 8.10 12.70 8.91
C GLN A 288 7.11 13.73 9.47
N PHE A 289 6.16 14.19 8.65
CA PHE A 289 5.00 14.93 9.13
C PHE A 289 4.02 13.96 9.81
N ASP A 290 3.62 14.29 11.03
CA ASP A 290 2.98 13.37 11.96
C ASP A 290 1.82 14.03 12.71
N PRO A 291 0.65 14.21 12.06
CA PRO A 291 -0.47 14.89 12.68
C PRO A 291 -1.05 14.15 13.91
N GLN A 292 -0.70 12.87 14.14
CA GLN A 292 -1.20 12.05 15.25
C GLN A 292 -0.15 11.75 16.33
N ASP A 293 1.08 12.26 16.16
CA ASP A 293 2.21 12.14 17.08
C ASP A 293 2.60 10.69 17.43
N GLU A 294 2.63 9.83 16.41
CA GLU A 294 2.95 8.41 16.57
C GLU A 294 4.41 8.07 16.29
N TYR A 295 5.11 8.83 15.44
CA TYR A 295 6.44 8.49 14.94
C TYR A 295 7.58 8.93 15.86
N ALA A 296 7.38 9.93 16.73
CA ALA A 296 8.39 10.32 17.73
C ALA A 296 8.75 9.15 18.68
N GLN A 297 7.82 8.21 18.86
CA GLN A 297 8.04 6.96 19.59
C GLN A 297 9.12 6.07 18.98
N MET A 298 9.47 6.23 17.70
CA MET A 298 10.55 5.46 17.07
C MET A 298 11.90 5.65 17.77
N HIS A 299 12.06 6.69 18.59
CA HIS A 299 13.19 6.85 19.49
C HIS A 299 13.38 5.66 20.45
N ASP A 300 12.28 5.06 20.92
CA ASP A 300 12.27 4.11 22.02
C ASP A 300 12.18 2.66 21.54
N ASP A 301 12.77 1.76 22.32
CA ASP A 301 12.61 0.33 22.15
C ASP A 301 11.15 -0.10 22.38
N ASN A 302 10.70 -1.11 21.66
CA ASN A 302 9.38 -1.68 21.88
C ASN A 302 9.38 -2.53 23.17
N PRO A 303 8.60 -2.19 24.21
CA PRO A 303 8.52 -3.01 25.42
C PRO A 303 7.93 -4.41 25.16
N ASP A 304 7.13 -4.57 24.10
CA ASP A 304 6.54 -5.86 23.71
C ASP A 304 7.51 -6.74 22.92
N ALA A 305 8.69 -6.23 22.56
CA ALA A 305 9.72 -7.01 21.89
C ALA A 305 10.52 -7.84 22.90
N ASP A 306 10.32 -9.15 22.88
CA ASP A 306 11.11 -10.07 23.68
C ASP A 306 12.44 -10.47 23.01
N ARG A 307 13.20 -11.35 23.67
CA ARG A 307 14.50 -11.84 23.17
C ARG A 307 14.36 -12.77 21.96
N GLU A 308 13.24 -13.44 21.80
CA GLU A 308 13.01 -14.33 20.66
C GLU A 308 12.77 -13.51 19.40
N ASN A 309 11.96 -12.45 19.52
CA ASN A 309 11.79 -11.43 18.48
C ASN A 309 13.13 -10.85 18.05
N ALA A 310 13.94 -10.37 18.98
CA ALA A 310 15.26 -9.80 18.67
C ALA A 310 16.17 -10.79 17.92
N ARG A 311 16.29 -12.03 18.39
CA ARG A 311 17.09 -13.08 17.71
C ARG A 311 16.58 -13.37 16.30
N SER A 312 15.26 -13.42 16.13
CA SER A 312 14.62 -13.66 14.84
C SER A 312 14.90 -12.52 13.87
N TRP A 313 14.84 -11.27 14.33
CA TRP A 313 15.15 -10.08 13.54
C TRP A 313 16.63 -10.01 13.17
N GLU A 314 17.55 -10.31 14.11
CA GLU A 314 18.99 -10.41 13.85
C GLU A 314 19.30 -11.47 12.79
N ALA A 315 18.69 -12.66 12.89
CA ALA A 315 18.87 -13.74 11.91
C ALA A 315 18.36 -13.37 10.51
N GLN A 316 17.42 -12.42 10.42
CA GLN A 316 16.87 -11.88 9.18
C GLN A 316 17.58 -10.60 8.70
N GLY A 317 18.56 -10.10 9.46
CA GLY A 317 19.27 -8.85 9.16
C GLY A 317 18.38 -7.62 9.25
N LEU A 318 17.39 -7.60 10.16
CA LEU A 318 16.47 -6.49 10.33
C LEU A 318 17.00 -5.48 11.33
N ALA A 319 16.89 -4.20 10.99
CA ALA A 319 17.13 -3.11 11.91
C ALA A 319 16.01 -3.08 12.95
N HIS A 320 16.34 -3.22 14.25
CA HIS A 320 15.35 -3.22 15.32
C HIS A 320 15.81 -2.36 16.51
N GLY A 321 14.91 -2.18 17.48
CA GLY A 321 15.13 -1.29 18.63
C GLY A 321 14.96 0.19 18.26
N GLY A 322 14.90 1.02 19.30
CA GLY A 322 14.73 2.46 19.20
C GLY A 322 15.84 3.12 18.38
N HIS A 323 15.48 4.17 17.63
CA HIS A 323 16.40 4.98 16.86
C HIS A 323 16.74 6.26 17.64
N GLY A 324 17.85 6.24 18.38
CA GLY A 324 18.22 7.34 19.28
C GLY A 324 18.42 8.71 18.61
N ASP A 325 18.69 8.78 17.30
CA ASP A 325 18.75 10.03 16.53
C ASP A 325 17.36 10.44 16.00
N THR A 326 16.33 10.26 16.84
CA THR A 326 14.95 10.74 16.60
C THR A 326 14.71 12.02 17.39
N LYS A 327 14.26 13.07 16.71
CA LYS A 327 13.88 14.36 17.33
C LYS A 327 12.48 14.78 16.91
N ALA A 328 11.69 15.26 17.86
CA ALA A 328 10.38 15.86 17.62
C ALA A 328 10.56 17.37 17.44
N PHE A 329 10.39 17.86 16.21
CA PHE A 329 10.37 19.28 15.89
C PHE A 329 8.97 19.83 16.11
N VAL A 330 8.77 20.51 17.23
CA VAL A 330 7.46 20.96 17.70
C VAL A 330 7.24 22.40 17.24
N PRO A 331 6.25 22.69 16.37
CA PRO A 331 5.91 24.06 16.03
C PRO A 331 5.39 24.80 17.27
N ALA A 332 6.02 25.92 17.60
CA ALA A 332 5.46 26.89 18.54
C ALA A 332 4.18 27.47 17.94
N PHE A 333 3.09 27.46 18.69
CA PHE A 333 1.79 27.95 18.23
C PHE A 333 0.99 28.58 19.36
N GLY A 334 1.04 29.92 19.45
CA GLY A 334 0.35 30.66 20.51
C GLY A 334 0.75 30.16 21.90
N ASN A 335 -0.24 29.78 22.71
CA ASN A 335 -0.03 29.20 24.04
C ASN A 335 -0.24 27.67 24.09
N ALA A 336 -0.34 27.02 22.92
CA ALA A 336 -0.55 25.58 22.87
C ALA A 336 0.72 24.84 23.29
N THR A 337 0.58 23.82 24.14
CA THR A 337 1.70 23.01 24.63
C THR A 337 1.65 21.61 24.05
N TYR A 338 2.78 21.11 23.60
CA TYR A 338 2.97 19.71 23.21
C TYR A 338 3.23 18.83 24.43
N ALA A 339 2.42 17.79 24.63
CA ALA A 339 2.53 16.88 25.76
C ALA A 339 3.18 15.55 25.33
N ALA A 340 4.49 15.45 25.51
CA ALA A 340 5.29 14.30 25.09
C ALA A 340 5.31 13.12 26.08
N SER A 341 4.15 12.65 26.55
CA SER A 341 4.12 11.60 27.59
C SER A 341 4.49 10.20 27.10
N HIS A 342 4.45 9.96 25.79
CA HIS A 342 4.52 8.63 25.18
C HIS A 342 5.84 8.33 24.45
N HIS A 343 6.84 9.22 24.49
CA HIS A 343 8.18 9.00 23.93
C HIS A 343 9.27 9.78 24.66
N ARG A 344 10.54 9.40 24.47
CA ARG A 344 11.72 10.11 25.02
C ARG A 344 12.53 10.92 24.01
N ALA A 345 12.08 10.99 22.75
CA ALA A 345 12.73 11.81 21.72
C ALA A 345 12.93 13.26 22.20
N GLU A 346 14.08 13.85 21.86
CA GLU A 346 14.38 15.26 22.12
C GLU A 346 13.33 16.14 21.41
N GLN A 347 12.73 17.06 22.15
CA GLN A 347 11.80 18.04 21.62
C GLN A 347 12.55 19.32 21.28
N VAL A 348 12.47 19.72 20.02
CA VAL A 348 13.06 20.95 19.50
C VAL A 348 11.92 21.85 19.08
N GLU A 349 11.63 22.85 19.91
CA GLU A 349 10.63 23.86 19.58
C GLU A 349 11.16 24.80 18.50
N PHE A 350 10.32 25.13 17.51
CA PHE A 350 10.68 26.03 16.42
C PHE A 350 9.54 26.96 16.01
N THR A 351 9.88 28.04 15.32
CA THR A 351 8.91 28.88 14.60
C THR A 351 9.20 28.95 13.11
N ILE A 352 8.17 29.24 12.31
CA ILE A 352 8.33 29.61 10.91
C ILE A 352 8.66 31.10 10.86
N PRO A 353 9.87 31.52 10.42
CA PRO A 353 10.17 32.94 10.33
C PRO A 353 9.41 33.56 9.15
N PHE A 354 8.83 34.74 9.34
CA PHE A 354 8.13 35.45 8.26
C PHE A 354 9.07 35.80 7.09
N SER A 355 10.38 35.88 7.33
CA SER A 355 11.39 36.06 6.27
C SER A 355 11.34 35.00 5.16
N MET A 356 10.75 33.81 5.40
CA MET A 356 10.54 32.79 4.36
C MET A 356 9.64 33.26 3.21
N VAL A 357 8.76 34.24 3.44
CA VAL A 357 7.86 34.75 2.40
C VAL A 357 8.61 35.54 1.32
N ARG A 358 9.87 35.92 1.55
CA ARG A 358 10.72 36.61 0.56
C ARG A 358 10.89 35.80 -0.72
N SER A 359 11.14 34.51 -0.58
CA SER A 359 11.23 33.60 -1.73
C SER A 359 9.92 32.85 -1.99
N ARG A 360 8.95 32.95 -1.06
CA ARG A 360 7.64 32.26 -1.13
C ARG A 360 6.50 33.22 -0.77
N PRO A 361 6.22 34.27 -1.55
CA PRO A 361 5.23 35.30 -1.21
C PRO A 361 3.85 34.76 -0.84
N TRP A 362 3.45 33.66 -1.48
CA TRP A 362 2.17 33.00 -1.24
C TRP A 362 2.00 32.43 0.18
N LEU A 363 3.08 32.24 0.95
CA LEU A 363 3.00 31.86 2.37
C LEU A 363 2.34 32.96 3.22
N ALA A 364 2.42 34.23 2.80
CA ALA A 364 1.80 35.36 3.51
C ALA A 364 0.30 35.51 3.24
N ALA A 365 -0.30 34.67 2.38
CA ALA A 365 -1.69 34.83 1.95
C ALA A 365 -2.50 33.55 2.08
N SER A 366 -3.62 33.66 2.77
CA SER A 366 -4.41 32.51 3.23
C SER A 366 -5.33 31.91 2.14
N SER A 367 -5.43 32.57 0.98
CA SER A 367 -6.37 32.25 -0.09
C SER A 367 -5.88 32.76 -1.44
N GLY A 368 -6.59 32.38 -2.52
CA GLY A 368 -6.14 32.64 -3.86
C GLY A 368 -6.02 34.10 -4.24
N LEU A 369 -4.79 34.48 -4.55
CA LEU A 369 -4.44 35.72 -5.24
C LEU A 369 -4.56 35.45 -6.73
N ASN A 370 -5.27 36.32 -7.45
CA ASN A 370 -5.10 36.39 -8.89
C ASN A 370 -3.73 37.01 -9.23
N ASP A 371 -3.32 36.96 -10.50
CA ASP A 371 -2.01 37.43 -10.94
C ASP A 371 -1.71 38.89 -10.52
N ASN A 372 -2.72 39.76 -10.60
CA ASN A 372 -2.59 41.16 -10.20
C ASN A 372 -2.37 41.31 -8.68
N GLN A 373 -3.10 40.54 -7.87
CA GLN A 373 -2.97 40.54 -6.41
C GLN A 373 -1.66 39.89 -5.96
N TYR A 374 -1.19 38.86 -6.67
CA TYR A 374 0.09 38.23 -6.41
C TYR A 374 1.26 39.18 -6.73
N GLY A 375 1.17 39.88 -7.87
CA GLY A 375 2.12 40.94 -8.22
C GLY A 375 2.14 42.07 -7.19
N ALA A 376 0.96 42.50 -6.71
CA ALA A 376 0.86 43.50 -5.66
C ALA A 376 1.46 43.02 -4.33
N LEU A 377 1.17 41.80 -3.89
CA LEU A 377 1.75 41.22 -2.67
C LEU A 377 3.28 41.16 -2.75
N THR A 378 3.82 40.69 -3.88
CA THR A 378 5.28 40.61 -4.11
C THR A 378 5.91 42.00 -4.01
N LEU A 379 5.30 43.01 -4.65
CA LEU A 379 5.76 44.39 -4.58
C LEU A 379 5.76 44.95 -3.15
N LEU A 380 4.70 44.66 -2.39
CA LEU A 380 4.54 45.10 -1.00
C LEU A 380 5.58 44.44 -0.09
N LEU A 381 5.79 43.13 -0.22
CA LEU A 381 6.83 42.41 0.51
C LEU A 381 8.23 42.94 0.18
N ASP A 382 8.55 43.15 -1.10
CA ASP A 382 9.84 43.72 -1.50
C ASP A 382 10.06 45.12 -0.94
N ARG A 383 9.02 45.95 -0.88
CA ARG A 383 9.08 47.27 -0.26
C ARG A 383 9.27 47.17 1.26
N PHE A 384 8.49 46.31 1.92
CA PHE A 384 8.59 46.05 3.35
C PHE A 384 9.99 45.60 3.75
N PHE A 385 10.54 44.54 3.16
CA PHE A 385 11.87 44.04 3.51
C PHE A 385 13.01 45.01 3.18
N ARG A 386 12.84 45.93 2.21
CA ARG A 386 13.79 47.03 1.98
C ARG A 386 13.80 48.07 3.09
N GLN A 387 12.67 48.29 3.75
CA GLN A 387 12.50 49.30 4.80
C GLN A 387 12.78 48.73 6.20
N TYR A 388 12.27 47.54 6.49
CA TYR A 388 12.37 46.89 7.81
C TYR A 388 13.56 45.92 7.91
N GLY A 389 14.21 45.60 6.78
CA GLY A 389 15.30 44.64 6.71
C GLY A 389 14.82 43.19 6.61
N ASN A 390 15.74 42.26 6.34
CA ASN A 390 15.41 40.85 6.03
C ASN A 390 14.82 40.05 7.21
N ALA A 391 14.85 40.61 8.42
CA ALA A 391 14.30 40.01 9.64
C ALA A 391 12.92 40.55 10.01
N GLY A 392 12.28 41.34 9.13
CA GLY A 392 10.96 41.89 9.38
C GLY A 392 9.94 40.79 9.69
N THR A 393 9.05 41.05 10.65
CA THR A 393 8.08 40.09 11.16
C THR A 393 6.71 40.20 10.49
N TYR A 394 5.87 39.20 10.69
CA TYR A 394 4.49 39.22 10.22
C TYR A 394 3.67 40.39 10.84
N ASP A 395 3.86 40.67 12.13
CA ASP A 395 3.17 41.76 12.82
C ASP A 395 3.64 43.14 12.32
N GLU A 396 4.92 43.28 11.99
CA GLU A 396 5.44 44.49 11.35
C GLU A 396 4.90 44.65 9.93
N PHE A 397 4.75 43.56 9.17
CA PHE A 397 4.20 43.61 7.82
C PHE A 397 2.72 43.97 7.81
N THR A 398 1.92 43.40 8.71
CA THR A 398 0.51 43.78 8.87
C THR A 398 0.37 45.26 9.25
N SER A 399 1.19 45.73 10.19
CA SER A 399 1.26 47.16 10.56
C SER A 399 1.68 48.05 9.39
N PHE A 400 2.61 47.59 8.54
CA PHE A 400 3.03 48.28 7.32
C PHE A 400 1.89 48.39 6.31
N LEU A 401 1.06 47.34 6.19
CA LEU A 401 -0.10 47.36 5.30
C LEU A 401 -1.24 48.26 5.81
N ASP A 402 -1.32 48.50 7.11
CA ASP A 402 -2.34 49.36 7.73
C ASP A 402 -2.07 50.87 7.54
N ASP A 403 -0.90 51.27 6.99
CA ASP A 403 -0.56 52.67 6.74
C ASP A 403 -1.42 53.28 5.59
N PRO A 404 -2.32 54.26 5.88
CA PRO A 404 -3.15 54.88 4.84
C PRO A 404 -2.32 55.64 3.80
N ALA A 405 -1.17 56.20 4.18
CA ALA A 405 -0.33 56.95 3.25
C ALA A 405 0.32 56.03 2.21
N LEU A 406 0.70 54.82 2.62
CA LEU A 406 1.23 53.80 1.70
C LEU A 406 0.17 53.42 0.65
N LYS A 407 -1.07 53.24 1.08
CA LYS A 407 -2.20 52.92 0.20
C LYS A 407 -2.45 54.04 -0.81
N GLU A 408 -2.55 55.29 -0.34
CA GLU A 408 -2.78 56.47 -1.20
C GLU A 408 -1.64 56.65 -2.22
N GLU A 409 -0.39 56.54 -1.79
CA GLU A 409 0.79 56.65 -2.67
C GLU A 409 0.80 55.58 -3.78
N LEU A 410 0.48 54.33 -3.45
CA LEU A 410 0.50 53.23 -4.41
C LEU A 410 -0.64 53.31 -5.43
N ASP A 411 -1.79 53.83 -5.02
CA ASP A 411 -2.93 54.07 -5.91
C ASP A 411 -2.67 55.25 -6.85
N GLU A 412 -2.21 56.39 -6.31
CA GLU A 412 -1.88 57.58 -7.11
C GLU A 412 -0.75 57.33 -8.12
N SER A 413 0.25 56.53 -7.74
CA SER A 413 1.34 56.13 -8.65
C SER A 413 0.92 55.08 -9.69
N GLY A 414 -0.30 54.54 -9.58
CA GLY A 414 -0.84 53.50 -10.47
C GLY A 414 -0.13 52.15 -10.34
N ARG A 415 0.68 51.95 -9.28
CA ARG A 415 1.45 50.72 -9.07
C ARG A 415 0.59 49.60 -8.50
N VAL A 416 -0.32 49.94 -7.59
CA VAL A 416 -1.33 49.01 -7.04
C VAL A 416 -2.62 49.79 -6.84
N HIS A 417 -3.66 49.41 -7.57
CA HIS A 417 -4.99 50.01 -7.40
C HIS A 417 -5.54 49.74 -5.99
N GLU A 418 -6.26 50.70 -5.40
CA GLU A 418 -6.86 50.65 -4.06
C GLU A 418 -7.58 49.33 -3.78
N ALA A 419 -8.53 48.94 -4.64
CA ALA A 419 -9.25 47.65 -4.51
C ALA A 419 -8.32 46.41 -4.50
N THR A 420 -7.21 46.42 -5.24
CA THR A 420 -6.23 45.32 -5.22
C THR A 420 -5.45 45.34 -3.91
N TYR A 421 -5.04 46.52 -3.43
CA TYR A 421 -4.36 46.69 -2.15
C TYR A 421 -5.22 46.14 -0.99
N GLU A 422 -6.48 46.59 -0.89
CA GLU A 422 -7.42 46.13 0.14
C GLU A 422 -7.66 44.61 0.06
N ALA A 423 -7.72 44.08 -1.16
CA ALA A 423 -7.89 42.64 -1.36
C ALA A 423 -6.66 41.83 -0.94
N VAL A 424 -5.44 42.37 -1.08
CA VAL A 424 -4.21 41.74 -0.56
C VAL A 424 -4.17 41.84 0.96
N MET A 425 -4.37 43.05 1.51
CA MET A 425 -4.40 43.32 2.95
C MET A 425 -5.38 42.40 3.68
N ARG A 426 -6.61 42.24 3.16
CA ARG A 426 -7.63 41.34 3.73
C ARG A 426 -7.17 39.87 3.75
N ARG A 427 -6.38 39.43 2.77
CA ARG A 427 -5.91 38.04 2.68
C ARG A 427 -4.71 37.77 3.59
N VAL A 428 -3.83 38.74 3.70
CA VAL A 428 -2.72 38.72 4.67
C VAL A 428 -3.32 38.66 6.06
N ASN A 429 -4.17 39.63 6.44
CA ASN A 429 -4.83 39.66 7.75
C ASN A 429 -5.75 38.46 8.03
N GLY A 430 -6.14 37.70 7.00
CA GLY A 430 -6.90 36.46 7.12
C GLY A 430 -6.04 35.21 7.35
N MET A 431 -4.72 35.33 7.43
CA MET A 431 -3.83 34.23 7.83
C MET A 431 -4.11 33.82 9.29
N PRO A 432 -4.00 32.52 9.62
CA PRO A 432 -4.06 32.08 11.01
C PRO A 432 -2.98 32.79 11.83
N SER A 433 -3.38 33.37 12.97
CA SER A 433 -2.43 33.89 13.94
C SER A 433 -1.61 32.75 14.55
N GLY A 434 -0.40 33.08 15.03
CA GLY A 434 0.44 32.11 15.74
C GLY A 434 1.31 31.22 14.83
N VAL A 435 1.31 31.43 13.52
CA VAL A 435 2.15 30.64 12.59
C VAL A 435 3.57 31.19 12.48
N PHE A 436 3.70 32.50 12.30
CA PHE A 436 4.99 33.15 12.06
C PHE A 436 5.58 33.76 13.33
N ASP A 437 6.90 33.80 13.41
CA ASP A 437 7.68 34.57 14.38
C ASP A 437 7.25 34.40 15.86
N GLN A 438 6.89 33.18 16.23
CA GLN A 438 6.59 32.79 17.60
C GLN A 438 7.86 32.76 18.47
N ASP A 439 7.71 32.71 19.79
CA ASP A 439 8.82 32.71 20.77
C ASP A 439 9.60 31.38 20.77
N ALA A 440 10.26 31.09 19.65
CA ALA A 440 11.08 29.91 19.42
C ALA A 440 12.14 30.20 18.35
N ARG A 441 13.14 29.32 18.22
CA ARG A 441 14.16 29.46 17.17
C ARG A 441 13.55 29.24 15.79
N ALA A 442 13.95 30.03 14.80
CA ALA A 442 13.48 29.86 13.44
C ALA A 442 13.92 28.52 12.86
N ILE A 443 13.04 27.84 12.11
CA ILE A 443 13.41 26.57 11.46
C ILE A 443 14.61 26.71 10.53
N THR A 444 14.78 27.87 9.89
CA THR A 444 15.93 28.18 9.03
C THR A 444 17.26 28.15 9.78
N ASP A 445 17.27 28.47 11.07
CA ASP A 445 18.46 28.41 11.94
C ASP A 445 18.68 27.01 12.52
N LEU A 446 17.71 26.11 12.33
CA LEU A 446 17.71 24.74 12.81
C LEU A 446 17.94 23.73 11.70
N VAL A 447 18.19 24.13 10.45
CA VAL A 447 18.29 23.20 9.30
C VAL A 447 19.31 22.08 9.52
N HIS A 448 20.44 22.37 10.17
CA HIS A 448 21.44 21.35 10.51
C HIS A 448 20.93 20.30 11.48
N ASP A 449 20.10 20.71 12.42
CA ASP A 449 19.42 19.82 13.35
C ASP A 449 18.18 19.20 12.71
N PHE A 450 17.50 19.85 11.76
CA PHE A 450 16.27 19.36 11.16
C PHE A 450 16.52 18.30 10.08
N VAL A 451 17.58 18.44 9.29
CA VAL A 451 17.99 17.46 8.28
C VAL A 451 19.33 16.87 8.71
N ARG A 452 19.29 15.68 9.31
CA ARG A 452 20.47 14.98 9.86
C ARG A 452 20.70 13.69 9.07
N PRO A 453 21.88 13.47 8.46
CA PRO A 453 22.18 12.21 7.78
C PRO A 453 22.04 11.00 8.72
N GLY A 454 21.05 10.15 8.43
CA GLY A 454 20.69 8.99 9.24
C GLY A 454 19.83 9.30 10.47
N GLY A 455 19.31 10.52 10.61
CA GLY A 455 18.42 10.92 11.68
C GLY A 455 16.96 11.00 11.24
N LEU A 456 16.06 10.84 12.20
CA LEU A 456 14.61 10.99 12.05
C LEU A 456 14.15 12.30 12.69
N SER A 457 13.55 13.18 11.89
CA SER A 457 12.89 14.40 12.35
C SER A 457 11.39 14.24 12.20
N VAL A 458 10.67 14.22 13.31
CA VAL A 458 9.22 14.10 13.33
C VAL A 458 8.62 15.47 13.57
N VAL A 459 7.62 15.86 12.79
CA VAL A 459 6.93 17.15 12.92
C VAL A 459 5.49 16.89 13.35
N PRO A 460 5.21 16.88 14.66
CA PRO A 460 3.86 16.76 15.16
C PRO A 460 3.05 18.04 14.98
N THR A 461 1.78 17.90 14.64
CA THR A 461 0.86 19.04 14.49
C THR A 461 -0.45 18.90 15.28
N TYR A 462 -0.64 17.83 16.06
CA TYR A 462 -1.91 17.61 16.79
C TYR A 462 -2.25 18.72 17.81
N HIS A 463 -1.27 19.39 18.39
CA HIS A 463 -1.48 20.50 19.34
C HIS A 463 -1.82 21.81 18.63
N VAL A 464 -1.64 21.90 17.32
CA VAL A 464 -2.02 23.06 16.51
C VAL A 464 -3.53 23.01 16.28
N SER A 465 -4.27 23.77 17.09
CA SER A 465 -5.75 23.73 17.12
C SER A 465 -6.44 24.26 15.86
N ASN A 466 -5.70 24.84 14.92
CA ASN A 466 -6.21 25.39 13.67
C ASN A 466 -5.65 24.60 12.47
N SER A 467 -6.52 23.90 11.74
CA SER A 467 -6.12 23.07 10.60
C SER A 467 -5.38 23.87 9.52
N ARG A 468 -5.84 25.09 9.20
CA ARG A 468 -5.18 25.98 8.23
C ARG A 468 -3.79 26.41 8.70
N ALA A 469 -3.59 26.55 10.01
CA ALA A 469 -2.27 26.83 10.58
C ALA A 469 -1.35 25.61 10.44
N ALA A 470 -1.84 24.41 10.75
CA ALA A 470 -1.11 23.17 10.57
C ALA A 470 -0.72 22.95 9.09
N GLU A 471 -1.66 23.14 8.16
CA GLU A 471 -1.41 23.11 6.71
C GLU A 471 -0.34 24.12 6.31
N THR A 472 -0.42 25.36 6.82
CA THR A 472 0.57 26.40 6.52
C THR A 472 1.97 26.04 7.04
N ILE A 473 2.07 25.46 8.24
CA ILE A 473 3.34 24.99 8.81
C ILE A 473 3.93 23.87 7.95
N VAL A 474 3.12 22.85 7.65
CA VAL A 474 3.54 21.71 6.81
C VAL A 474 3.98 22.19 5.43
N LEU A 475 3.25 23.12 4.83
CA LEU A 475 3.58 23.73 3.55
C LEU A 475 4.87 24.55 3.58
N ALA A 476 5.09 25.35 4.63
CA ALA A 476 6.31 26.12 4.81
C ALA A 476 7.53 25.19 4.91
N LEU A 477 7.44 24.14 5.72
CA LEU A 477 8.51 23.15 5.90
C LEU A 477 8.75 22.33 4.64
N SER A 478 7.69 21.83 4.01
CA SER A 478 7.78 21.07 2.75
C SER A 478 8.41 21.91 1.65
N SER A 479 8.01 23.18 1.53
CA SER A 479 8.59 24.08 0.52
C SER A 479 10.04 24.42 0.82
N LEU A 480 10.41 24.62 2.09
CA LEU A 480 11.81 24.77 2.48
C LEU A 480 12.64 23.56 2.04
N LEU A 481 12.18 22.35 2.34
CA LEU A 481 12.90 21.13 2.00
C LEU A 481 12.96 20.92 0.48
N VAL A 482 11.82 20.95 -0.21
CA VAL A 482 11.71 20.68 -1.64
C VAL A 482 12.47 21.72 -2.45
N ASP A 483 12.27 23.02 -2.21
CA ASP A 483 12.93 24.06 -3.01
C ASP A 483 14.45 23.99 -2.86
N GLN A 484 14.96 23.80 -1.63
CA GLN A 484 16.39 23.73 -1.39
C GLN A 484 17.01 22.45 -1.95
N LYS A 485 16.22 21.37 -1.98
CA LYS A 485 16.65 20.09 -2.56
C LYS A 485 16.71 20.13 -4.08
N LEU A 486 15.73 20.77 -4.72
CA LEU A 486 15.63 20.88 -6.18
C LEU A 486 16.43 22.07 -6.75
N SER A 487 16.87 23.02 -5.93
CA SER A 487 17.64 24.18 -6.37
C SER A 487 19.03 23.80 -6.88
N ASN A 488 19.53 24.56 -7.86
CA ASN A 488 20.93 24.55 -8.30
C ASN A 488 21.82 25.51 -7.49
N ASP A 489 21.20 26.44 -6.76
CA ASP A 489 21.85 27.43 -5.90
C ASP A 489 21.10 27.46 -4.56
N PRO A 490 21.32 26.46 -3.68
CA PRO A 490 20.61 26.37 -2.40
C PRO A 490 21.20 27.35 -1.38
N ASP A 491 20.35 27.91 -0.53
CA ASP A 491 20.78 28.65 0.67
C ASP A 491 21.26 27.68 1.76
N PHE A 492 20.78 26.44 1.73
CA PHE A 492 21.04 25.41 2.73
C PHE A 492 21.65 24.15 2.12
N ASP A 493 22.97 24.14 1.94
CA ASP A 493 23.73 22.99 1.44
C ASP A 493 23.41 21.68 2.19
N ARG A 494 23.14 21.77 3.49
CA ARG A 494 22.74 20.63 4.32
C ARG A 494 21.56 19.86 3.73
N ILE A 495 20.55 20.55 3.21
CA ILE A 495 19.37 19.92 2.59
C ILE A 495 19.75 19.35 1.23
N LYS A 496 20.41 20.15 0.38
CA LYS A 496 20.81 19.75 -0.98
C LYS A 496 21.66 18.48 -0.97
N GLU A 497 22.68 18.45 -0.12
CA GLU A 497 23.68 17.40 -0.08
C GLU A 497 23.26 16.14 0.68
N THR A 498 22.12 16.12 1.38
CA THR A 498 21.69 14.95 2.18
C THR A 498 20.57 14.21 1.44
N PRO A 499 20.67 12.90 1.16
CA PRO A 499 19.54 12.12 0.65
C PRO A 499 18.36 12.26 1.62
N LEU A 500 17.17 12.54 1.11
CA LEU A 500 16.03 12.94 1.93
C LEU A 500 14.80 12.09 1.61
N LEU A 501 14.21 11.48 2.64
CA LEU A 501 12.87 10.91 2.58
C LEU A 501 11.90 11.85 3.29
N LEU A 502 10.97 12.41 2.53
CA LEU A 502 9.90 13.26 3.05
C LEU A 502 8.65 12.40 3.26
N GLY A 503 8.41 12.03 4.51
CA GLY A 503 7.25 11.29 4.95
C GLY A 503 6.07 12.20 5.29
N MET A 504 4.88 11.80 4.88
CA MET A 504 3.65 12.54 5.15
C MET A 504 2.56 11.56 5.57
N ASP A 505 2.28 11.55 6.88
CA ASP A 505 1.17 10.78 7.41
C ASP A 505 -0.14 11.54 7.25
N GLU A 506 -1.23 10.79 7.04
CA GLU A 506 -2.53 11.32 6.65
C GLU A 506 -2.44 12.25 5.42
N ALA A 507 -1.72 11.80 4.38
CA ALA A 507 -1.36 12.63 3.23
C ALA A 507 -2.56 13.26 2.49
N HIS A 508 -3.74 12.64 2.52
CA HIS A 508 -4.97 13.21 1.95
C HIS A 508 -5.34 14.57 2.57
N ASN A 509 -5.02 14.80 3.85
CA ASN A 509 -5.31 16.09 4.51
C ASN A 509 -4.52 17.26 3.90
N PHE A 510 -3.40 16.98 3.22
CA PHE A 510 -2.50 18.00 2.69
C PHE A 510 -2.43 17.99 1.15
N LEU A 511 -2.61 16.80 0.55
CA LEU A 511 -2.41 16.56 -0.88
C LEU A 511 -3.73 16.35 -1.63
N ALA A 512 -4.87 16.63 -1.02
CA ALA A 512 -6.15 16.62 -1.72
C ALA A 512 -6.28 17.75 -2.74
N ASP A 513 -6.92 17.44 -3.86
CA ASP A 513 -7.32 18.46 -4.83
C ASP A 513 -8.29 19.43 -4.15
N THR A 514 -7.94 20.72 -4.17
CA THR A 514 -8.66 21.75 -3.42
C THR A 514 -8.72 23.05 -4.20
N ASP A 515 -9.84 23.76 -4.04
CA ASP A 515 -10.01 25.10 -4.58
C ASP A 515 -9.17 26.15 -3.84
N SER A 516 -8.69 25.81 -2.63
CA SER A 516 -7.83 26.67 -1.84
C SER A 516 -6.47 26.85 -2.54
N VAL A 517 -5.94 28.08 -2.52
CA VAL A 517 -4.63 28.32 -3.14
C VAL A 517 -3.49 27.76 -2.33
N GLN A 518 -3.60 27.74 -1.00
CA GLN A 518 -2.59 27.10 -0.16
C GLN A 518 -2.47 25.63 -0.53
N GLY A 519 -3.57 24.89 -0.61
CA GLY A 519 -3.51 23.49 -1.02
C GLY A 519 -3.08 23.28 -2.48
N ARG A 520 -3.46 24.16 -3.43
CA ARG A 520 -2.86 24.10 -4.79
C ARG A 520 -1.34 24.32 -4.79
N GLN A 521 -0.81 25.17 -3.91
CA GLN A 521 0.63 25.33 -3.75
C GLN A 521 1.26 24.10 -3.10
N VAL A 522 0.61 23.48 -2.10
CA VAL A 522 1.06 22.19 -1.53
C VAL A 522 1.15 21.14 -2.63
N VAL A 523 0.05 20.89 -3.34
CA VAL A 523 -0.02 19.91 -4.44
C VAL A 523 1.02 20.22 -5.51
N GLY A 524 1.18 21.49 -5.89
CA GLY A 524 2.22 21.92 -6.83
C GLY A 524 3.63 21.58 -6.37
N LYS A 525 3.96 21.87 -5.10
CA LYS A 525 5.27 21.57 -4.50
C LYS A 525 5.54 20.08 -4.40
N PHE A 526 4.56 19.28 -3.98
CA PHE A 526 4.70 17.83 -3.96
C PHE A 526 4.73 17.23 -5.37
N THR A 527 4.08 17.85 -6.36
CA THR A 527 4.19 17.46 -7.78
C THR A 527 5.60 17.72 -8.32
N GLU A 528 6.21 18.85 -7.98
CA GLU A 528 7.62 19.14 -8.31
C GLU A 528 8.55 18.12 -7.66
N ALA A 529 8.36 17.86 -6.36
CA ALA A 529 9.10 16.85 -5.62
C ALA A 529 8.95 15.44 -6.24
N ALA A 530 7.74 15.06 -6.65
CA ALA A 530 7.48 13.75 -7.24
C ALA A 530 8.07 13.62 -8.66
N LYS A 531 8.05 14.68 -9.47
CA LYS A 531 8.58 14.64 -10.85
C LYS A 531 10.11 14.75 -10.91
N GLN A 532 10.71 15.49 -9.98
CA GLN A 532 12.13 15.83 -10.04
C GLN A 532 12.95 15.19 -8.92
N GLY A 533 12.31 14.78 -7.82
CA GLY A 533 12.97 14.33 -6.61
C GLY A 533 13.88 13.12 -6.81
N ARG A 534 13.51 12.20 -7.71
CA ARG A 534 14.35 11.07 -8.11
C ARG A 534 15.78 11.48 -8.46
N LYS A 535 15.96 12.54 -9.27
CA LYS A 535 17.29 13.02 -9.71
C LYS A 535 18.09 13.63 -8.55
N GLU A 536 17.38 14.19 -7.58
CA GLU A 536 17.95 14.93 -6.46
C GLU A 536 18.07 14.09 -5.18
N ARG A 537 17.72 12.80 -5.22
CA ARG A 537 17.58 11.91 -4.04
C ARG A 537 16.62 12.44 -2.99
N LEU A 538 15.44 12.82 -3.47
CA LEU A 538 14.28 13.17 -2.67
C LEU A 538 13.20 12.11 -2.92
N GLY A 539 12.97 11.27 -1.91
CA GLY A 539 11.87 10.32 -1.87
C GLY A 539 10.66 10.92 -1.18
N LEU A 540 9.46 10.51 -1.59
CA LEU A 540 8.21 10.82 -0.89
C LEU A 540 7.70 9.52 -0.27
N PHE A 541 7.28 9.56 0.99
CA PHE A 541 6.71 8.43 1.70
C PHE A 541 5.32 8.82 2.20
N LEU A 542 4.30 8.54 1.41
CA LEU A 542 2.93 8.97 1.67
C LEU A 542 2.17 7.88 2.41
N VAL A 543 1.47 8.24 3.48
CA VAL A 543 0.63 7.31 4.25
C VAL A 543 -0.78 7.88 4.31
N THR A 544 -1.80 7.09 3.96
CA THR A 544 -3.18 7.59 3.86
C THR A 544 -4.22 6.46 4.01
N GLN A 545 -5.43 6.78 4.50
CA GLN A 545 -6.60 5.91 4.33
C GLN A 545 -7.36 6.15 3.03
N ASP A 546 -7.24 7.35 2.46
CA ASP A 546 -7.99 7.81 1.30
C ASP A 546 -7.01 8.06 0.14
N PRO A 547 -6.48 6.99 -0.50
CA PRO A 547 -5.58 7.12 -1.64
C PRO A 547 -6.22 7.84 -2.84
N GLN A 548 -7.53 7.69 -3.02
CA GLN A 548 -8.32 8.35 -4.06
C GLN A 548 -8.35 9.87 -3.94
N ASP A 549 -8.13 10.40 -2.74
CA ASP A 549 -8.11 11.84 -2.49
C ASP A 549 -6.74 12.45 -2.80
N ILE A 550 -5.68 11.66 -3.01
CA ILE A 550 -4.36 12.18 -3.33
C ILE A 550 -4.35 12.76 -4.75
N ALA A 551 -3.86 13.99 -4.89
CA ALA A 551 -3.79 14.67 -6.18
C ALA A 551 -3.10 13.83 -7.27
N ASP A 552 -3.82 13.67 -8.37
CA ASP A 552 -3.46 12.89 -9.56
C ASP A 552 -1.99 13.06 -10.03
N PRO A 553 -1.45 14.30 -10.11
CA PRO A 553 -0.07 14.52 -10.55
C PRO A 553 1.00 13.96 -9.61
N VAL A 554 0.70 13.85 -8.31
CA VAL A 554 1.57 13.22 -7.30
C VAL A 554 1.39 11.71 -7.34
N PHE A 555 0.14 11.25 -7.32
CA PHE A 555 -0.20 9.81 -7.29
C PHE A 555 0.42 9.04 -8.46
N LYS A 556 0.36 9.58 -9.68
CA LYS A 556 0.94 8.97 -10.90
C LYS A 556 2.47 8.81 -10.87
N GLN A 557 3.16 9.47 -9.94
CA GLN A 557 4.62 9.33 -9.79
C GLN A 557 5.00 8.29 -8.73
N VAL A 558 4.05 7.81 -7.92
CA VAL A 558 4.30 6.74 -6.95
C VAL A 558 4.58 5.44 -7.71
N ASN A 559 5.66 4.76 -7.35
CA ASN A 559 6.03 3.49 -7.98
C ASN A 559 5.87 2.29 -7.06
N THR A 560 6.04 2.47 -5.76
CA THR A 560 5.85 1.40 -4.78
C THR A 560 4.58 1.67 -3.97
N THR A 561 3.65 0.73 -3.97
CA THR A 561 2.39 0.83 -3.23
C THR A 561 2.26 -0.36 -2.28
N VAL A 562 2.01 -0.06 -1.01
CA VAL A 562 1.71 -1.02 0.05
C VAL A 562 0.26 -0.81 0.47
N VAL A 563 -0.61 -1.77 0.13
CA VAL A 563 -2.05 -1.68 0.37
C VAL A 563 -2.41 -2.64 1.50
N LEU A 564 -2.73 -2.10 2.67
CA LEU A 564 -3.32 -2.85 3.77
C LEU A 564 -4.84 -2.95 3.58
N ASN A 565 -5.55 -3.52 4.57
CA ASN A 565 -7.01 -3.54 4.58
C ASN A 565 -7.61 -2.14 4.28
N LEU A 566 -8.38 -2.05 3.20
CA LEU A 566 -9.20 -0.89 2.81
C LEU A 566 -10.65 -1.36 2.73
N GLY A 567 -11.57 -0.64 3.36
CA GLY A 567 -13.01 -0.95 3.32
C GLY A 567 -13.78 -0.20 2.22
N ASP A 568 -13.20 0.86 1.67
CA ASP A 568 -13.83 1.71 0.67
C ASP A 568 -13.50 1.21 -0.75
N GLU A 569 -14.53 1.04 -1.59
CA GLU A 569 -14.40 0.50 -2.94
C GLU A 569 -13.64 1.46 -3.88
N ASP A 570 -13.83 2.76 -3.74
CA ASP A 570 -13.14 3.77 -4.54
C ASP A 570 -11.67 3.85 -4.15
N ALA A 571 -11.37 3.72 -2.85
CA ALA A 571 -10.00 3.61 -2.36
C ALA A 571 -9.27 2.39 -2.95
N ILE A 572 -9.91 1.23 -2.99
CA ILE A 572 -9.34 0.00 -3.56
C ILE A 572 -9.08 0.15 -5.06
N LYS A 573 -10.03 0.70 -5.81
CA LYS A 573 -9.86 0.93 -7.25
C LYS A 573 -8.74 1.93 -7.56
N SER A 574 -8.53 2.92 -6.69
CA SER A 574 -7.51 3.95 -6.92
C SER A 574 -6.08 3.41 -6.89
N VAL A 575 -5.80 2.35 -6.11
CA VAL A 575 -4.44 1.80 -5.93
C VAL A 575 -4.02 0.80 -7.02
N ASN A 576 -4.85 0.59 -8.05
CA ASN A 576 -4.56 -0.17 -9.27
C ASN A 576 -3.91 -1.55 -9.00
N ILE A 577 -4.56 -2.34 -8.16
CA ILE A 577 -4.17 -3.72 -7.87
C ILE A 577 -4.95 -4.70 -8.77
N PRO A 578 -4.40 -5.88 -9.10
CA PRO A 578 -5.08 -6.91 -9.87
C PRO A 578 -6.41 -7.36 -9.26
N SER A 579 -7.40 -7.66 -10.09
CA SER A 579 -8.76 -8.01 -9.67
C SER A 579 -8.82 -9.24 -8.72
N ASN A 580 -7.89 -10.19 -8.86
CA ASN A 580 -7.76 -11.34 -7.97
C ASN A 580 -7.28 -10.97 -6.54
N LEU A 581 -6.66 -9.80 -6.37
CA LEU A 581 -6.26 -9.26 -5.08
C LEU A 581 -7.23 -8.17 -4.58
N GLU A 582 -7.85 -7.39 -5.48
CA GLU A 582 -8.88 -6.40 -5.13
C GLU A 582 -9.96 -6.98 -4.22
N GLY A 583 -10.50 -8.14 -4.60
CA GLY A 583 -11.54 -8.82 -3.80
C GLY A 583 -11.07 -9.29 -2.42
N LYS A 584 -9.76 -9.38 -2.17
CA LYS A 584 -9.20 -9.80 -0.89
C LYS A 584 -8.91 -8.64 0.05
N VAL A 585 -8.59 -7.46 -0.47
CA VAL A 585 -8.18 -6.29 0.34
C VAL A 585 -9.17 -5.96 1.47
N PRO A 586 -10.50 -5.95 1.27
CA PRO A 586 -11.45 -5.69 2.36
C PRO A 586 -11.40 -6.69 3.52
N TYR A 587 -10.92 -7.90 3.26
CA TYR A 587 -10.92 -9.01 4.21
C TYR A 587 -9.54 -9.29 4.82
N MET A 588 -8.51 -8.52 4.41
CA MET A 588 -7.17 -8.67 4.96
C MET A 588 -7.15 -8.39 6.46
N GLU A 589 -6.47 -9.25 7.22
CA GLU A 589 -6.28 -9.03 8.65
C GLU A 589 -5.25 -7.92 8.90
N LYS A 590 -5.18 -7.44 10.15
CA LYS A 590 -4.23 -6.41 10.56
C LYS A 590 -2.79 -6.85 10.24
N GLY A 591 -2.06 -6.02 9.50
CA GLY A 591 -0.68 -6.28 9.08
C GLY A 591 -0.52 -7.17 7.84
N GLN A 592 -1.62 -7.68 7.27
CA GLN A 592 -1.62 -8.23 5.91
C GLN A 592 -1.68 -7.08 4.90
N MET A 593 -0.99 -7.24 3.78
CA MET A 593 -0.90 -6.22 2.74
C MET A 593 -0.65 -6.81 1.36
N VAL A 594 -1.07 -6.09 0.32
CA VAL A 594 -0.60 -6.28 -1.05
C VAL A 594 0.55 -5.32 -1.29
N VAL A 595 1.64 -5.79 -1.87
CA VAL A 595 2.77 -4.93 -2.27
C VAL A 595 2.95 -4.98 -3.78
N TYR A 596 2.89 -3.80 -4.39
CA TYR A 596 3.26 -3.56 -5.78
C TYR A 596 4.50 -2.67 -5.83
N SER A 597 5.45 -3.02 -6.68
CA SER A 597 6.70 -2.28 -6.81
C SER A 597 7.35 -2.62 -8.16
N PRO A 598 8.08 -1.72 -8.84
CA PRO A 598 8.58 -1.99 -10.19
C PRO A 598 9.60 -3.14 -10.29
N ASP A 599 10.15 -3.57 -9.16
CA ASP A 599 11.05 -4.70 -9.06
C ASP A 599 10.31 -6.04 -9.14
N ASN A 600 9.05 -6.16 -8.70
CA ASN A 600 8.28 -7.40 -8.84
C ASN A 600 7.63 -7.55 -10.23
N SER A 601 7.36 -8.79 -10.65
CA SER A 601 6.61 -9.01 -11.91
C SER A 601 5.12 -8.78 -11.74
N GLU A 602 4.60 -9.05 -10.54
CA GLU A 602 3.20 -8.89 -10.18
C GLU A 602 3.10 -8.46 -8.71
N PRO A 603 2.00 -7.78 -8.33
CA PRO A 603 1.67 -7.56 -6.93
C PRO A 603 1.61 -8.86 -6.15
N VAL A 604 2.20 -8.85 -4.96
CA VAL A 604 2.26 -10.02 -4.08
C VAL A 604 1.59 -9.73 -2.74
N GLU A 605 1.04 -10.77 -2.13
CA GLU A 605 0.54 -10.71 -0.77
C GLU A 605 1.71 -10.85 0.21
N VAL A 606 1.75 -10.00 1.22
CA VAL A 606 2.84 -9.90 2.20
C VAL A 606 2.23 -9.76 3.60
N ILE A 607 2.85 -10.37 4.60
CA ILE A 607 2.49 -10.24 6.01
C ILE A 607 3.61 -9.51 6.73
N GLY A 608 3.28 -8.42 7.41
CA GLY A 608 4.20 -7.65 8.22
C GLY A 608 4.70 -8.41 9.47
N LEU A 609 5.50 -7.73 10.27
CA LEU A 609 5.91 -8.26 11.57
C LEU A 609 4.75 -8.17 12.57
N PRO A 610 4.54 -9.20 13.42
CA PRO A 610 3.50 -9.14 14.45
C PRO A 610 3.84 -8.12 15.55
N THR A 611 5.13 -7.94 15.83
CA THR A 611 5.65 -6.99 16.82
C THR A 611 6.40 -5.87 16.11
N CYS A 612 6.09 -4.62 16.44
CA CYS A 612 6.74 -3.47 15.83
C CYS A 612 8.21 -3.40 16.27
N LEU A 613 9.09 -2.98 15.36
CA LEU A 613 10.55 -2.95 15.58
C LEU A 613 10.97 -1.85 16.57
N THR A 614 10.14 -0.83 16.73
CA THR A 614 10.29 0.29 17.67
C THR A 614 9.04 0.41 18.53
N ARG A 615 9.05 1.28 19.54
CA ARG A 615 7.85 1.55 20.35
C ARG A 615 6.63 1.90 19.48
N HIS A 616 5.51 1.28 19.78
CA HIS A 616 4.23 1.47 19.10
C HIS A 616 3.08 1.26 20.10
N GLY A 617 2.06 2.12 20.03
CA GLY A 617 0.96 2.13 20.99
C GLY A 617 1.08 3.26 22.01
N ARG A 618 -0.02 3.58 22.70
CA ARG A 618 -0.12 4.72 23.64
C ARG A 618 0.06 4.34 25.11
N ASP A 619 0.29 3.06 25.40
CA ASP A 619 0.47 2.53 26.76
C ASP A 619 1.94 2.56 27.25
#